data_AF-A0A227J2Q9-F1
#
_entry.id   AF-A0A227J2Q9-F1
#
_cell.length_a   1.000
_cell.length_b   1.000
_cell.length_c   1.000
_cell.angle_alpha   90.00
_cell.angle_beta   90.00
_cell.angle_gamma   90.00
#
_symmetry.space_group_name_H-M   'P 1'
#
loop_
_entity.id
_entity.type
_entity.pdbx_description
1 polymer ?
#
loop_
_entity_poly.entity_id
_entity_poly.type
_entity_poly.pdbx_seq_one_letter_code
_entity_poly.pdbx_strand_id
1 'polypeptide(L)' 'SQYNQFPETSSVQILTSGLIGEQYIGLVPGFVFDDEAMLVDGDTIEDTKSALVLEDLIGQVLYSVGGSDGSSKE' A
#
# COMPACT_ATOMS: atom_id res chain seq x y z
N SER A 1 -18.12 15.28 13.35
CA SER A 1 -17.09 14.90 12.37
C SER A 1 -17.44 13.52 11.84
N GLN A 2 -17.60 13.34 10.52
CA GLN A 2 -18.13 12.10 9.93
C GLN A 2 -17.06 11.02 9.67
N TYR A 3 -15.77 11.32 9.88
CA TYR A 3 -14.64 10.42 9.56
C TYR A 3 -13.61 10.36 10.70
N ASN A 4 -14.05 10.01 11.92
CA ASN A 4 -13.20 9.98 13.12
C ASN A 4 -13.04 8.58 13.74
N GLN A 5 -13.48 7.54 13.05
CA GLN A 5 -13.47 6.18 13.58
C GLN A 5 -12.54 5.32 12.74
N PHE A 6 -11.24 5.44 13.03
CA PHE A 6 -10.21 4.60 12.46
C PHE A 6 -9.65 3.72 13.58
N PRO A 7 -9.75 2.38 13.49
CA PRO A 7 -9.11 1.50 14.46
C PRO A 7 -7.58 1.60 14.38
N GLU A 8 -6.87 1.24 15.44
CA GLU A 8 -5.39 1.20 15.46
C GLU A 8 -4.81 0.27 14.39
N THR A 9 -5.57 -0.76 13.98
CA THR A 9 -5.24 -1.65 12.86
C THR A 9 -5.38 -1.03 11.47
N SER A 10 -5.67 0.28 11.37
CA SER A 10 -5.71 0.98 10.08
C SER A 10 -4.33 1.04 9.45
N SER A 11 -4.29 1.09 8.12
CA SER A 11 -3.04 1.18 7.36
C SER A 11 -2.98 2.43 6.49
N VAL A 12 -1.76 2.91 6.28
CA VAL A 12 -1.49 4.11 5.47
C VAL A 12 -0.59 3.77 4.29
N GLN A 13 -0.90 4.32 3.12
CA GLN A 13 -0.14 4.07 1.89
C GLN A 13 0.09 5.36 1.10
N ILE A 14 1.30 5.51 0.56
CA ILE A 14 1.59 6.58 -0.41
C ILE A 14 1.15 6.12 -1.80
N LEU A 15 0.27 6.88 -2.43
CA LEU A 15 -0.36 6.57 -3.71
C LEU A 15 -0.07 7.67 -4.73
N THR A 16 -0.09 7.29 -6.01
CA THR A 16 0.02 8.21 -7.14
C THR A 16 -1.32 8.27 -7.87
N SER A 17 -1.77 9.47 -8.21
CA SER A 17 -2.96 9.68 -9.03
C SER A 17 -2.73 9.19 -10.45
N GLY A 18 -3.27 8.02 -10.79
CA GLY A 18 -3.01 7.38 -12.08
C GLY A 18 -1.54 6.96 -12.22
N LEU A 19 -0.99 7.03 -13.43
CA LEU A 19 0.37 6.56 -13.72
C LEU A 19 1.47 7.58 -13.38
N ILE A 20 1.17 8.88 -13.49
CA ILE A 20 2.17 9.99 -13.43
C ILE A 20 1.64 11.25 -12.74
N GLY A 21 0.53 11.13 -12.01
CA GLY A 21 -0.07 12.28 -11.31
C GLY A 21 0.64 12.64 -10.01
N GLU A 22 -0.03 13.45 -9.21
CA GLU A 22 0.44 13.83 -7.87
C GLU A 22 0.40 12.67 -6.88
N GLN A 23 1.17 12.79 -5.81
CA GLN A 23 1.19 11.83 -4.71
C GLN A 23 0.22 12.25 -3.60
N TYR A 24 -0.46 11.28 -3.02
CA TYR A 24 -1.35 11.48 -1.88
C TYR A 24 -1.24 10.30 -0.91
N ILE A 25 -1.74 10.52 0.30
CA ILE A 25 -1.81 9.50 1.34
C ILE A 25 -3.20 8.87 1.31
N GLY A 26 -3.24 7.55 1.11
CA GLY A 26 -4.44 6.75 1.32
C GLY A 26 -4.45 6.20 2.74
N LEU A 27 -5.58 6.36 3.44
CA LEU A 27 -5.85 5.74 4.73
C LEU A 27 -6.90 4.65 4.52
N VAL A 28 -6.56 3.42 4.90
CA VAL A 28 -7.43 2.25 4.78
C VAL A 28 -7.83 1.84 6.20
N PRO A 29 -9.12 1.94 6.56
CA PRO A 29 -9.60 1.46 7.85
C PRO A 29 -9.26 -0.01 8.05
N GLY A 30 -8.77 -0.32 9.25
CA GLY A 30 -8.55 -1.69 9.69
C GLY A 30 -9.84 -2.41 10.05
N PHE A 31 -9.69 -3.55 10.71
CA PHE A 31 -10.82 -4.29 11.27
C PHE A 31 -11.23 -3.67 12.60
N VAL A 32 -12.53 -3.70 12.90
CA VAL A 32 -13.05 -3.29 14.21
C VAL A 32 -13.44 -4.56 14.98
N PHE A 33 -12.79 -4.78 16.11
CA PHE A 33 -13.13 -5.81 17.10
C PHE A 33 -13.73 -5.16 18.35
N ASP A 34 -14.35 -5.96 19.23
CA ASP A 34 -15.03 -5.46 20.44
C ASP A 34 -14.08 -4.71 21.41
N ASP A 35 -12.79 -5.05 21.38
CA ASP A 35 -11.72 -4.51 22.21
C ASP A 35 -10.70 -3.68 21.42
N GLU A 36 -10.97 -3.40 20.15
CA GLU A 36 -10.06 -2.64 19.29
C GLU A 36 -10.06 -1.16 19.64
N ALA A 37 -8.87 -0.61 19.88
CA ALA A 37 -8.71 0.80 20.16
C ALA A 37 -8.87 1.64 18.88
N MET A 38 -9.32 2.89 19.07
CA MET A 38 -9.45 3.86 17.98
C MET A 38 -8.29 4.83 18.06
N LEU A 39 -7.76 5.20 16.90
CA LEU A 39 -6.72 6.22 16.80
C LEU A 39 -7.21 7.54 17.41
N VAL A 40 -6.38 8.13 18.25
CA VAL A 40 -6.57 9.45 18.85
C VAL A 40 -5.52 10.44 18.38
N ASP A 41 -5.69 11.70 18.74
CA ASP A 41 -4.76 12.76 18.37
C ASP A 41 -3.37 12.51 18.97
N GLY A 42 -2.34 12.59 18.12
CA GLY A 42 -0.96 12.33 18.47
C GLY A 42 -0.50 10.87 18.33
N ASP A 43 -1.39 9.94 17.97
CA ASP A 43 -1.02 8.56 17.73
C ASP A 43 -0.18 8.38 16.45
N THR A 44 0.47 7.23 16.37
CA THR A 44 1.25 6.81 15.20
C THR A 44 0.61 5.57 14.59
N ILE A 45 0.56 5.53 13.25
CA ILE A 45 0.08 4.36 12.52
C ILE A 45 1.28 3.47 12.20
N GLU A 46 1.24 2.23 12.67
CA GLU A 46 2.33 1.26 12.53
C GLU A 46 2.33 0.59 11.13
N ASP A 47 1.17 0.23 10.59
CA ASP A 47 1.07 -0.38 9.26
C ASP A 47 1.14 0.69 8.16
N THR A 48 2.34 0.89 7.62
CA THR A 48 2.58 1.85 6.54
C THR A 48 3.20 1.19 5.31
N LYS A 49 2.76 1.62 4.13
CA LYS A 49 3.24 1.14 2.83
C LYS A 49 3.89 2.28 2.07
N SER A 50 5.13 2.04 1.68
CA SER A 50 5.91 2.97 0.85
C SER A 50 5.30 3.12 -0.54
N ALA A 51 5.62 4.24 -1.19
CA ALA A 51 5.31 4.43 -2.60
C ALA A 51 6.00 3.35 -3.44
N LEU A 52 5.34 2.93 -4.52
CA LEU A 52 5.97 2.05 -5.50
C LEU A 52 7.07 2.82 -6.25
N VAL A 53 8.21 2.15 -6.45
CA VAL A 53 9.32 2.65 -7.26
C VAL A 53 9.12 2.19 -8.70
N LEU A 54 9.07 3.12 -9.65
CA LEU A 54 8.72 2.82 -11.04
C LEU A 54 9.74 1.86 -11.70
N GLU A 55 11.01 2.05 -11.39
CA GLU A 55 12.12 1.24 -11.88
C GLU A 55 11.97 -0.23 -11.46
N ASP A 56 11.57 -0.47 -10.21
CA ASP A 56 11.33 -1.82 -9.68
C ASP A 56 10.17 -2.51 -10.41
N LEU A 57 9.10 -1.76 -10.69
CA LEU A 57 7.95 -2.27 -11.45
C LEU A 57 8.32 -2.63 -12.90
N ILE A 58 9.09 -1.76 -13.57
CA ILE A 58 9.58 -2.03 -14.93
C ILE A 58 10.45 -3.29 -14.93
N GLY A 59 11.36 -3.41 -13.96
CA GLY A 59 12.19 -4.60 -13.78
C GLY A 59 11.33 -5.87 -13.63
N GLN A 60 10.36 -5.86 -12.73
CA GLN A 60 9.46 -7.01 -12.50
C GLN A 60 8.68 -7.40 -13.77
N VAL A 61 8.17 -6.41 -14.52
CA VAL A 61 7.47 -6.66 -15.78
C VAL A 61 8.41 -7.31 -16.80
N LEU A 62 9.60 -6.76 -17.02
CA LEU A 62 10.58 -7.31 -17.96
C LEU A 62 10.98 -8.75 -17.60
N TYR A 63 11.19 -9.05 -16.31
CA TYR A 63 11.46 -10.42 -15.86
C TYR A 63 10.25 -11.36 -16.05
N SER A 64 9.04 -10.90 -15.76
CA SER A 64 7.82 -11.70 -15.90
C SER A 64 7.50 -12.03 -17.36
N VAL A 65 7.81 -11.13 -18.29
CA VAL A 65 7.59 -11.32 -19.74
C VAL A 65 8.75 -12.07 -20.39
N GLY A 66 9.99 -11.86 -19.94
CA GLY A 66 11.17 -12.57 -20.46
C GLY A 66 11.37 -13.98 -19.91
N GLY A 67 10.74 -14.32 -18.79
CA GLY A 67 10.85 -15.64 -18.14
C GLY A 67 10.08 -16.77 -18.83
N SER A 68 9.24 -16.48 -19.81
CA SER A 68 8.44 -17.49 -20.52
C SER A 68 9.14 -18.17 -21.70
N ASP A 69 10.40 -17.83 -22.00
CA ASP A 69 11.11 -18.31 -23.20
C ASP A 69 12.40 -19.11 -22.91
N GLY A 70 12.52 -19.71 -21.71
CA GLY A 70 13.77 -20.35 -21.25
C GLY A 70 13.70 -21.77 -20.69
N SER A 71 12.52 -22.36 -20.44
CA SER A 71 12.42 -23.72 -19.86
C SER A 71 12.22 -24.81 -20.91
N SER A 72 13.04 -24.78 -21.96
CA SER A 72 13.23 -25.88 -22.90
C SER A 72 14.72 -26.04 -23.18
N LYS A 73 15.45 -26.59 -22.22
CA LYS A 73 16.70 -27.32 -22.46
C LYS A 73 17.03 -28.23 -21.28
N GLU A 74 16.97 -29.52 -21.62
CA GLU A 74 17.48 -30.74 -20.96
C GLU A 74 16.82 -31.22 -19.66
#